data_AF-A0A7Y3WVF4-F1
#
_entry.id   AF-A0A7Y3WVF4-F1
#
_cell.length_a   1.000
_cell.length_b   1.000
_cell.length_c   1.000
_cell.angle_alpha   90.00
_cell.angle_beta   90.00
_cell.angle_gamma   90.00
#
_symmetry.space_group_name_H-M   'P 1'
#
loop_
_entity.id
_entity.type
_entity.pdbx_description
1 polymer ?
#
loop_
_entity_poly.entity_id
_entity_poly.type
_entity_poly.pdbx_seq_one_letter_code
_entity_poly.pdbx_strand_id
1 'polypeptide(L)'
;MPELRLGRLPKVGVARLTIALPEPLKEELDLYAAEHSRLYEPVDTVALIPHMLEAFLRSDRGWRGRKAKAGGAPRARPTSPVTGPTRIEAEGSGGT
;
A
#
# COMPACT_ATOMS: atom_id res chain seq x y z
N MET A 1 15.90 -34.48 -16.13
CA MET A 1 16.73 -33.26 -16.16
C MET A 1 16.32 -32.42 -14.97
N PRO A 2 17.22 -31.93 -14.11
CA PRO A 2 16.83 -31.21 -12.90
C PRO A 2 16.24 -29.84 -13.28
N GLU A 3 14.96 -29.66 -12.96
CA GLU A 3 14.22 -28.43 -13.21
C GLU A 3 14.58 -27.40 -12.14
N LEU A 4 15.01 -26.21 -12.55
CA LEU A 4 15.34 -25.13 -11.63
C LEU A 4 14.07 -24.73 -10.86
N ARG A 5 14.11 -24.85 -9.53
CA ARG A 5 12.99 -24.46 -8.63
C ARG A 5 12.71 -22.96 -8.61
N LEU A 6 13.54 -22.17 -9.29
CA LEU A 6 13.32 -20.75 -9.49
C LEU A 6 12.40 -20.57 -10.70
N GLY A 7 11.12 -20.30 -10.44
CA GLY A 7 10.19 -19.85 -11.47
C GLY A 7 10.66 -18.57 -12.15
N ARG A 8 10.01 -18.16 -13.25
CA ARG A 8 10.39 -16.95 -14.01
C ARG A 8 10.55 -15.76 -13.06
N LEU A 9 11.75 -15.18 -13.05
CA LEU A 9 12.07 -14.01 -12.24
C LEU A 9 11.10 -12.85 -12.56
N PRO A 10 10.60 -12.12 -11.55
CA PRO A 10 9.76 -10.96 -11.78
C PRO A 10 10.52 -9.93 -12.61
N LYS A 11 9.93 -9.50 -13.71
CA LYS A 11 10.49 -8.42 -14.52
C LYS A 11 10.31 -7.12 -13.76
N VAL A 12 11.40 -6.53 -13.30
CA VAL A 12 11.39 -5.14 -12.82
C VAL A 12 11.24 -4.26 -14.06
N GLY A 13 10.04 -3.71 -14.25
CA GLY A 13 9.73 -2.84 -15.37
C GLY A 13 9.98 -1.38 -15.02
N VAL A 14 10.67 -0.65 -15.90
CA VAL A 14 10.74 0.80 -15.85
C VAL A 14 9.64 1.36 -16.75
N ALA A 15 8.72 2.14 -16.20
CA ALA A 15 7.72 2.87 -16.97
C ALA A 15 8.26 4.25 -17.34
N ARG A 16 8.32 4.58 -18.63
CA ARG A 16 8.65 5.91 -19.12
C ARG A 16 7.36 6.71 -19.31
N LEU A 17 7.34 7.93 -18.79
CA LEU A 17 6.20 8.84 -18.89
C LEU A 17 6.69 10.21 -19.34
N THR A 18 6.02 10.79 -20.33
CA THR A 18 6.20 12.19 -20.72
C THR A 18 5.13 13.02 -20.02
N ILE A 19 5.55 14.06 -19.28
CA ILE A 19 4.65 14.97 -18.56
C ILE A 19 4.85 16.40 -19.08
N ALA A 20 3.75 17.12 -19.25
CA ALA A 20 3.78 18.56 -19.46
C ALA A 20 3.73 19.26 -18.09
N LEU A 21 4.71 20.13 -17.83
CA LEU A 21 4.78 20.93 -16.61
C LEU A 21 4.63 22.42 -16.97
N PRO A 22 3.88 23.21 -16.19
CA PRO A 22 3.96 24.66 -16.29
C PRO A 22 5.40 25.14 -16.07
N GLU A 23 5.82 26.14 -16.82
CA GLU A 23 7.17 26.70 -16.73
C GLU A 23 7.54 27.18 -15.31
N PRO A 24 6.66 27.88 -14.56
CA PRO A 24 6.98 28.28 -13.18
C PRO A 24 7.21 27.09 -12.24
N LEU A 25 6.50 25.97 -12.46
CA LEU A 25 6.69 24.77 -11.65
C LEU A 25 8.04 24.11 -11.95
N LYS A 26 8.47 24.12 -13.21
CA LYS A 26 9.77 23.59 -13.62
C LYS A 26 10.92 24.38 -12.98
N GLU A 27 10.82 25.71 -12.96
CA GLU A 27 11.81 26.59 -12.34
C GLU A 27 11.96 26.34 -10.84
N GLU A 28 10.84 26.26 -10.11
CA GLU A 28 10.85 25.97 -8.67
C GLU A 28 11.46 24.59 -8.37
N LEU A 29 11.16 23.59 -9.19
CA LEU A 29 11.74 22.26 -9.03
C LEU A 29 13.26 22.25 -9.29
N ASP A 30 13.73 23.01 -10.29
CA ASP A 30 15.16 23.14 -10.57
C ASP A 30 15.90 23.85 -9.43
N LEU A 31 15.31 24.91 -8.85
CA LEU A 31 15.86 25.59 -7.67
C LEU A 31 15.94 24.64 -6.47
N TYR A 32 14.88 23.88 -6.22
CA TYR A 32 14.85 22.89 -5.13
C TYR A 32 15.91 21.80 -5.33
N ALA A 33 16.09 21.30 -6.55
CA ALA A 33 17.14 20.32 -6.86
C ALA A 33 18.55 20.91 -6.66
N ALA A 34 18.76 22.17 -7.03
CA ALA A 34 20.02 22.88 -6.79
C ALA A 34 20.30 23.06 -5.29
N GLU A 35 19.28 23.39 -4.49
CA GLU A 35 19.42 23.49 -3.04
C GLU A 35 19.72 22.12 -2.40
N HIS A 36 19.00 21.08 -2.81
CA HIS A 36 19.26 19.71 -2.35
C HIS A 36 20.69 19.27 -2.68
N SER A 37 21.18 19.61 -3.88
CA SER A 37 22.54 19.31 -4.33
C SER A 37 23.63 20.03 -3.53
N ARG A 38 23.31 21.14 -2.84
CA ARG A 38 24.26 21.83 -1.97
C ARG A 38 24.40 21.16 -0.61
N LEU A 39 23.32 20.54 -0.13
CA LEU A 39 23.26 19.89 1.18
C LEU A 39 23.64 18.41 1.13
N TYR A 40 23.41 17.78 -0.02
CA TYR A 40 23.57 16.34 -0.22
C TYR A 40 24.34 16.06 -1.52
N GLU A 41 23.99 14.99 -2.21
CA GLU A 41 24.57 14.64 -3.49
C GLU A 41 23.95 15.45 -4.63
N PRO A 42 24.74 15.77 -5.67
CA PRO A 42 24.23 16.40 -6.88
C PRO A 42 23.08 15.60 -7.49
N VAL A 43 21.92 16.24 -7.62
CA VAL A 43 20.71 15.63 -8.18
C VAL A 43 20.04 16.60 -9.14
N ASP A 44 19.56 16.09 -10.27
CA ASP A 44 18.74 16.86 -11.19
C ASP A 44 17.24 16.71 -10.85
N THR A 45 16.44 17.62 -11.39
CA THR A 45 14.99 17.61 -11.23
C THR A 45 14.34 16.31 -11.71
N VAL A 46 14.78 15.75 -12.83
CA VAL A 46 14.21 14.54 -13.45
C VAL A 46 14.42 13.30 -12.58
N ALA A 47 15.56 13.19 -11.92
CA ALA A 47 15.90 12.14 -10.96
C ALA A 47 15.14 12.32 -9.64
N LEU A 48 14.87 13.56 -9.24
CA LEU A 48 14.20 13.88 -7.97
C LEU A 48 12.67 13.67 -8.05
N ILE A 49 12.05 13.97 -9.19
CA ILE A 49 10.59 13.86 -9.39
C ILE A 49 10.02 12.48 -8.99
N PRO A 50 10.58 11.33 -9.44
CA PRO A 50 10.09 10.02 -9.04
C PRO A 50 10.04 9.82 -7.52
N HIS A 51 11.07 10.30 -6.79
CA HIS A 51 11.13 10.20 -5.35
C HIS A 51 10.09 11.09 -4.65
N MET A 52 9.90 12.31 -5.14
CA MET A 52 8.86 13.21 -4.65
C MET A 52 7.46 12.61 -4.83
N LEU A 53 7.17 12.04 -6.00
CA LEU A 53 5.88 11.40 -6.28
C LEU A 53 5.65 10.18 -5.38
N GLU A 54 6.68 9.39 -5.13
CA GLU A 54 6.58 8.25 -4.22
C GLU A 54 6.29 8.72 -2.78
N ALA A 55 7.02 9.73 -2.30
CA ALA A 55 6.81 10.33 -0.99
C ALA A 55 5.40 10.92 -0.85
N PHE A 56 4.89 11.59 -1.89
CA PHE A 56 3.54 12.12 -1.95
C PHE A 56 2.48 11.01 -1.84
N LEU A 57 2.58 9.95 -2.64
CA LEU A 57 1.64 8.82 -2.57
C LEU A 57 1.69 8.11 -1.21
N ARG A 58 2.85 8.07 -0.56
CA ARG A 58 3.03 7.49 0.78
C ARG A 58 2.42 8.37 1.89
N SER A 59 2.42 9.68 1.70
CA SER A 59 1.88 10.64 2.68
C SER A 59 0.37 10.87 2.55
N ASP A 60 -0.22 10.67 1.36
CA ASP A 60 -1.66 10.80 1.13
C ASP A 60 -2.45 9.69 1.85
N ARG A 61 -2.98 10.03 3.03
CA ARG A 61 -3.78 9.13 3.86
C ARG A 61 -5.09 8.71 3.18
N GLY A 62 -5.70 9.60 2.41
CA GLY A 62 -6.95 9.33 1.71
C GLY A 62 -6.75 8.30 0.61
N TRP A 63 -5.68 8.46 -0.17
CA TRP A 63 -5.23 7.47 -1.14
C TRP A 63 -4.92 6.12 -0.49
N ARG A 64 -4.10 6.11 0.56
CA ARG A 64 -3.72 4.88 1.27
C ARG A 64 -4.92 4.11 1.81
N GLY A 65 -5.90 4.82 2.39
CA GLY A 65 -7.14 4.22 2.88
C GLY A 65 -7.94 3.54 1.78
N ARG A 66 -8.05 4.18 0.60
CA ARG A 66 -8.73 3.59 -0.57
C ARG A 66 -7.95 2.41 -1.16
N LYS A 67 -6.63 2.54 -1.30
CA LYS A 67 -5.75 1.46 -1.81
C LYS A 67 -5.84 0.20 -0.95
N ALA A 68 -5.86 0.34 0.38
CA ALA A 68 -6.01 -0.80 1.29
C ALA A 68 -7.37 -1.49 1.14
N LYS A 69 -8.45 -0.74 0.92
CA LYS A 69 -9.79 -1.30 0.66
C LYS A 69 -9.88 -1.99 -0.70
N ALA A 70 -9.21 -1.45 -1.72
CA ALA A 70 -9.18 -2.04 -3.06
C ALA A 70 -8.28 -3.30 -3.15
N GLY A 71 -7.19 -3.34 -2.37
CA GLY A 71 -6.30 -4.50 -2.26
C GLY A 71 -6.72 -5.53 -1.21
N GLY A 72 -7.75 -5.21 -0.41
CA GLY A 72 -8.38 -6.14 0.50
C GLY A 72 -9.31 -7.06 -0.27
N ALA A 73 -8.79 -8.14 -0.83
CA ALA A 73 -9.60 -9.34 -1.02
C ALA A 73 -10.34 -9.62 0.31
N PRO A 74 -11.62 -10.03 0.30
CA PRO A 74 -12.35 -10.27 1.53
C PRO A 74 -11.59 -11.34 2.30
N ARG A 75 -10.86 -10.92 3.34
CA ARG A 75 -10.30 -11.84 4.32
C ARG A 75 -11.52 -12.46 4.97
N ALA A 76 -11.87 -13.65 4.49
CA ALA A 76 -12.94 -14.46 5.05
C ALA A 76 -12.73 -14.45 6.56
N ARG A 77 -13.64 -13.76 7.26
CA ARG A 77 -13.70 -13.76 8.70
C ARG A 77 -13.95 -15.23 9.05
N PRO A 78 -13.04 -15.94 9.76
CA PRO A 78 -13.40 -17.24 10.28
C PRO A 78 -14.56 -16.98 11.24
N THR A 79 -15.76 -17.37 10.81
CA THR A 79 -16.93 -17.42 11.67
C THR A 79 -16.64 -18.51 12.68
N SER A 80 -16.19 -18.11 13.87
CA SER A 80 -16.20 -19.02 15.01
C SER A 80 -17.65 -19.50 15.20
N PRO A 81 -17.91 -20.82 15.22
CA PRO A 81 -19.25 -21.33 15.43
C PRO A 81 -19.69 -20.94 16.84
N VAL A 82 -20.81 -20.22 16.92
CA VAL A 82 -21.52 -19.99 18.17
C VAL A 82 -21.96 -21.36 18.70
N THR A 83 -21.23 -21.87 19.69
CA THR A 83 -21.67 -23.04 20.46
C THR A 83 -22.58 -22.49 21.55
N GLY A 84 -23.89 -22.60 21.34
CA GLY A 84 -24.87 -22.32 22.38
C GLY A 84 -24.82 -23.41 23.46
N PRO A 85 -24.98 -23.08 24.75
CA PRO A 85 -25.34 -24.09 25.73
C PRO A 85 -26.85 -24.32 25.66
N THR A 86 -27.21 -25.53 25.23
CA THR A 86 -28.48 -26.21 25.49
C THR A 86 -28.81 -26.11 26.99
N ARG A 87 -29.87 -25.40 27.35
CA ARG A 87 -30.45 -25.47 28.70
C ARG A 87 -31.34 -26.71 28.74
N ILE A 88 -30.82 -27.75 29.40
CA ILE A 88 -31.55 -28.98 29.71
C ILE A 88 -32.62 -28.65 30.77
N GLU A 89 -33.87 -28.96 30.44
CA GLU A 89 -34.98 -29.03 31.38
C GLU A 89 -35.04 -30.45 31.98
N ALA A 90 -35.08 -30.53 33.31
CA ALA A 90 -35.44 -31.68 34.15
C ALA A 90 -35.26 -31.22 35.62
N GLU A 91 -36.11 -31.45 36.61
CA GLU A 91 -37.39 -32.16 36.78
C GLU A 91 -37.95 -31.76 38.17
N GLY A 92 -39.28 -31.74 38.32
CA GLY A 92 -40.05 -32.23 39.49
C GLY A 92 -39.90 -31.52 40.84
N SER A 93 -40.74 -31.71 41.85
CA SER A 93 -42.04 -32.38 42.03
C SER A 93 -42.38 -32.24 43.53
N GLY A 94 -43.65 -32.00 43.89
CA GLY A 94 -44.21 -32.16 45.24
C GLY A 94 -43.86 -31.05 46.25
N GLY A 95 -44.76 -30.48 47.03
CA GLY A 95 -45.98 -31.02 47.60
C GLY A 95 -45.76 -31.38 49.07
N THR A 96 -46.03 -30.43 49.96
CA THR A 96 -46.73 -30.56 51.27
C THR A 96 -46.84 -29.18 51.91
#